data_AF-A0A6A6YRG0-F1
#
_entry.id   AF-A0A6A6YRG0-F1
#
_cell.length_a   1.000
_cell.length_b   1.000
_cell.length_c   1.000
_cell.angle_alpha   90.00
_cell.angle_beta   90.00
_cell.angle_gamma   90.00
#
_symmetry.space_group_name_H-M   'P 1'
#
loop_
_entity.id
_entity.type
_entity.pdbx_description
1 polymer ?
#
loop_
_entity_poly.entity_id
_entity_poly.type
_entity_poly.pdbx_seq_one_letter_code
_entity_poly.pdbx_strand_id
1 'polypeptide(L)'
;RPPSTAPQSKPASLPSIQAALSDLFAGDWYLVRSSIPFWKDKRNVRLNYNLAPSGSHIDDTASYQPVTSNTVKTLVGKNTLVDGETGTYTWQGKGLLRVASGRWEVLSFTAREG
;
A
#
# COMPACT_ATOMS: atom_id res chain seq x y z
N ARG A 1 -22.42 29.10 39.00
CA ARG A 1 -22.66 28.15 37.89
C ARG A 1 -21.71 26.96 38.09
N PRO A 2 -22.20 25.74 38.34
CA PRO A 2 -21.32 24.57 38.38
C PRO A 2 -20.81 24.24 36.96
N PRO A 3 -19.63 23.61 36.80
CA PRO A 3 -19.16 23.19 35.49
C PRO A 3 -20.02 22.02 34.98
N SER A 4 -20.47 22.13 33.74
CA SER A 4 -21.23 21.09 33.05
C SER A 4 -20.27 20.00 32.58
N THR A 5 -20.26 18.86 33.28
CA THR A 5 -19.57 17.65 32.82
C THR A 5 -20.42 16.99 31.74
N ALA A 6 -20.15 17.30 30.46
CA ALA A 6 -20.70 16.52 29.37
C ALA A 6 -20.03 15.14 29.36
N PRO A 7 -20.77 14.02 29.21
CA PRO A 7 -20.16 12.72 29.03
C PRO A 7 -19.35 12.71 27.73
N GLN A 8 -18.04 12.50 27.83
CA GLN A 8 -17.20 12.22 26.67
C GLN A 8 -17.65 10.90 26.06
N SER A 9 -18.28 10.97 24.88
CA SER A 9 -18.51 9.79 24.05
C SER A 9 -17.15 9.16 23.73
N LYS A 10 -16.97 7.90 24.15
CA LYS A 10 -15.84 7.06 23.74
C LYS A 10 -15.66 7.18 22.21
N PRO A 11 -14.45 7.46 21.70
CA PRO A 11 -14.22 7.48 20.27
C PRO A 11 -14.72 6.15 19.69
N ALA A 12 -15.60 6.22 18.69
CA ALA A 12 -15.99 5.04 17.94
C ALA A 12 -14.70 4.42 17.40
N SER A 13 -14.43 3.16 17.77
CA SER A 13 -13.34 2.40 17.20
C SER A 13 -13.54 2.40 15.68
N LEU A 14 -12.55 2.91 14.95
CA LEU A 14 -12.54 2.81 13.49
C LEU A 14 -12.82 1.36 13.10
N PRO A 15 -13.59 1.11 12.02
CA PRO A 15 -13.79 -0.25 11.54
C PRO A 15 -12.40 -0.87 11.33
N SER A 16 -12.10 -1.91 12.10
CA SER A 16 -10.88 -2.67 11.89
C SER A 16 -10.99 -3.35 10.53
N ILE A 17 -9.93 -3.27 9.74
CA ILE A 17 -9.89 -3.92 8.43
C ILE A 17 -9.91 -5.44 8.69
N GLN A 18 -11.10 -6.04 8.61
CA GLN A 18 -11.35 -7.44 9.01
C GLN A 18 -11.17 -8.43 7.86
N ALA A 19 -11.25 -7.97 6.61
CA ALA A 19 -10.89 -8.79 5.45
C ALA A 19 -9.39 -9.04 5.43
N ALA A 20 -8.95 -10.21 4.94
CA ALA A 20 -7.56 -10.41 4.58
C ALA A 20 -7.23 -9.32 3.56
N LEU A 21 -6.43 -8.33 3.97
CA LEU A 21 -6.17 -7.13 3.18
C LEU A 21 -5.64 -7.46 1.76
N SER A 22 -5.05 -8.64 1.57
CA SER A 22 -4.72 -9.20 0.25
C SER A 22 -5.90 -9.23 -0.73
N ASP A 23 -7.10 -9.60 -0.27
CA ASP A 23 -8.32 -9.63 -1.10
C ASP A 23 -8.79 -8.23 -1.46
N LEU A 24 -8.43 -7.24 -0.65
CA LEU A 24 -8.85 -5.85 -0.81
C LEU A 24 -8.01 -5.09 -1.84
N PHE A 25 -6.72 -5.40 -1.96
CA PHE A 25 -5.81 -4.64 -2.83
C PHE A 25 -5.10 -5.46 -3.91
N ALA A 26 -5.32 -6.77 -4.02
CA ALA A 26 -4.86 -7.51 -5.18
C ALA A 26 -5.41 -6.90 -6.48
N GLY A 27 -4.58 -6.87 -7.52
CA GLY A 27 -4.91 -6.34 -8.84
C GLY A 27 -4.09 -5.12 -9.24
N ASP A 28 -4.63 -4.40 -10.23
CA ASP A 28 -3.97 -3.27 -10.89
C ASP A 28 -4.35 -1.93 -10.29
N TRP A 29 -3.34 -1.13 -9.98
CA TRP A 29 -3.44 0.19 -9.41
C TRP A 29 -2.69 1.22 -10.24
N TYR A 30 -3.18 2.45 -10.19
CA TYR A 30 -2.57 3.60 -10.86
C TYR A 30 -2.10 4.59 -9.80
N LEU A 31 -0.84 4.98 -9.86
CA LEU A 31 -0.31 5.98 -8.94
C LEU A 31 -0.81 7.37 -9.36
N VAL A 32 -1.70 7.95 -8.56
CA VAL A 32 -2.25 9.29 -8.83
C VAL A 32 -1.37 10.38 -8.23
N ARG A 33 -0.90 10.19 -6.99
CA ARG A 33 0.05 11.08 -6.31
C ARG A 33 0.96 10.30 -5.38
N SER A 34 2.16 10.80 -5.16
CA SER A 34 3.13 10.24 -4.22
C SER A 34 3.98 11.34 -3.61
N SER A 35 4.33 11.17 -2.33
CA SER A 35 5.36 11.96 -1.65
C SER A 35 6.77 11.36 -1.82
N ILE A 36 6.90 10.18 -2.43
CA ILE A 36 8.20 9.51 -2.60
C ILE A 36 8.96 10.19 -3.76
N PRO A 37 10.13 10.82 -3.50
CA PRO A 37 10.85 11.59 -4.51
C PRO A 37 11.27 10.78 -5.74
N PHE A 38 11.39 9.45 -5.62
CA PHE A 38 11.72 8.54 -6.71
C PHE A 38 10.76 8.67 -7.91
N TRP A 39 9.48 8.95 -7.66
CA TRP A 39 8.45 9.01 -8.70
C TRP A 39 8.35 10.38 -9.39
N LYS A 40 9.06 11.42 -8.91
CA LYS A 40 8.87 12.81 -9.34
C LYS A 40 9.06 13.05 -10.85
N ASP A 41 9.92 12.27 -11.47
CA ASP A 41 10.33 12.38 -12.88
C ASP A 41 9.88 11.14 -13.68
N LYS A 42 8.86 10.43 -13.19
CA LYS A 42 8.26 9.25 -13.83
C LYS A 42 6.78 9.50 -14.13
N ARG A 43 6.27 8.85 -15.18
CA ARG A 43 4.86 8.90 -15.58
C ARG A 43 4.31 7.50 -15.82
N ASN A 44 2.98 7.42 -15.97
CA ASN A 44 2.25 6.19 -16.27
C ASN A 44 2.59 5.06 -15.28
N VAL A 45 2.77 5.42 -14.00
CA VAL A 45 3.14 4.46 -12.96
C VAL A 45 1.95 3.57 -12.66
N ARG A 46 2.12 2.26 -12.88
CA ARG A 46 1.13 1.22 -12.57
C ARG A 46 1.73 0.25 -11.59
N LEU A 47 0.96 -0.14 -10.59
CA LEU A 47 1.33 -1.15 -9.61
C LEU A 47 0.42 -2.35 -9.82
N ASN A 48 1.00 -3.54 -9.74
CA ASN A 48 0.28 -4.79 -9.86
C ASN A 48 0.62 -5.65 -8.65
N TYR A 49 -0.41 -5.94 -7.85
CA TYR A 49 -0.29 -6.72 -6.63
C TYR A 49 -0.91 -8.10 -6.82
N ASN A 50 -0.12 -9.15 -6.64
CA ASN A 50 -0.60 -10.54 -6.70
C ASN A 50 -0.34 -11.25 -5.40
N LEU A 51 -1.33 -11.98 -4.90
CA LEU A 51 -1.12 -12.86 -3.76
C LEU A 51 -0.20 -14.02 -4.18
N ALA A 52 0.86 -14.27 -3.42
CA ALA A 52 1.73 -15.41 -3.69
C ALA A 52 0.95 -16.73 -3.50
N PRO A 53 1.28 -17.80 -4.25
CA PRO A 53 0.57 -19.08 -4.12
C PRO A 53 0.55 -19.67 -2.71
N SER A 54 1.56 -19.38 -1.90
CA SER A 54 1.65 -19.79 -0.50
C SER A 54 0.81 -18.95 0.47
N GLY A 55 0.24 -17.83 0.00
CA GLY A 55 -0.47 -16.85 0.84
C GLY A 55 0.43 -16.07 1.81
N SER A 56 1.75 -16.27 1.76
CA SER A 56 2.68 -15.70 2.77
C SER A 56 3.10 -14.26 2.52
N HIS A 57 2.91 -13.76 1.30
CA HIS A 57 3.26 -12.39 0.89
C HIS A 57 2.47 -11.98 -0.35
N ILE A 58 2.51 -10.69 -0.66
CA ILE A 58 2.03 -10.15 -1.92
C ILE A 58 3.23 -9.81 -2.79
N ASP A 59 3.28 -10.36 -4.00
CA ASP A 59 4.19 -9.94 -5.04
C ASP A 59 3.75 -8.60 -5.61
N ASP A 60 4.71 -7.70 -5.80
CA ASP A 60 4.49 -6.33 -6.27
C ASP A 60 5.35 -6.07 -7.50
N THR A 61 4.72 -5.58 -8.57
CA THR A 61 5.40 -5.05 -9.74
C THR A 61 4.95 -3.62 -10.02
N ALA A 62 5.87 -2.67 -9.91
CA ALA A 62 5.67 -1.30 -10.33
C ALA A 62 6.28 -1.09 -11.72
N SER A 63 5.46 -0.72 -12.70
CA SER A 63 5.90 -0.32 -14.04
C SER A 63 5.78 1.18 -14.22
N TYR A 64 6.72 1.79 -14.95
CA TYR A 64 6.76 3.24 -15.13
C TYR A 64 7.57 3.64 -16.36
N GLN A 65 7.44 4.89 -16.79
CA GLN A 65 8.26 5.50 -17.84
C GLN A 65 8.98 6.73 -17.29
N PRO A 66 10.30 6.92 -17.50
CA PRO A 66 10.95 8.21 -17.26
C PRO A 66 10.30 9.29 -18.12
N VAL A 67 10.07 10.50 -17.60
CA VAL A 67 9.46 11.60 -18.38
C VAL A 67 10.20 11.91 -19.69
N THR A 68 11.49 11.57 -19.77
CA THR A 68 12.36 11.77 -20.94
C THR A 68 12.35 10.63 -21.95
N SER A 69 11.65 9.52 -21.70
CA SER A 69 11.67 8.33 -22.56
C SER A 69 10.29 7.64 -22.61
N ASN A 70 10.05 6.86 -23.67
CA ASN A 70 8.89 5.97 -23.79
C ASN A 70 9.21 4.53 -23.31
N THR A 71 10.46 4.24 -22.96
CA THR A 71 10.85 2.92 -22.43
C THR A 71 10.14 2.65 -21.11
N VAL A 72 9.43 1.52 -21.05
CA VAL A 72 8.83 1.02 -19.82
C VAL A 72 9.92 0.34 -18.98
N LYS A 73 10.02 0.75 -17.72
CA LYS A 73 10.89 0.15 -16.71
C LYS A 73 10.03 -0.49 -15.63
N THR A 74 10.59 -1.50 -14.96
CA THR A 74 9.90 -2.25 -13.91
C THR A 74 10.74 -2.36 -12.66
N LEU A 75 10.08 -2.27 -11.52
CA LEU A 75 10.59 -2.55 -10.19
C LEU A 75 9.74 -3.69 -9.61
N VAL A 76 10.40 -4.72 -9.10
CA VAL A 76 9.73 -5.91 -8.56
C VAL A 76 10.10 -6.03 -7.10
N GLY A 77 9.12 -6.36 -6.26
CA GLY A 77 9.29 -6.54 -4.83
C GLY A 77 8.33 -7.58 -4.28
N LYS A 78 8.34 -7.69 -2.95
CA LYS A 78 7.34 -8.42 -2.18
C LYS A 78 6.96 -7.62 -0.95
N ASN A 79 5.71 -7.75 -0.53
CA ASN A 79 5.15 -7.18 0.68
C ASN A 79 4.81 -8.31 1.65
N THR A 80 5.46 -8.32 2.80
CA THR A 80 5.16 -9.25 3.89
C THR A 80 4.36 -8.52 4.96
N LEU A 81 3.29 -9.14 5.46
CA LEU A 81 2.53 -8.60 6.58
C LEU A 81 3.42 -8.47 7.82
N VAL A 82 3.25 -7.40 8.59
CA VAL A 82 3.90 -7.27 9.89
C VAL A 82 3.02 -7.93 10.95
N ASP A 83 3.58 -8.89 11.68
CA ASP A 83 2.86 -9.64 12.71
C ASP A 83 2.30 -8.72 13.81
N GLY A 84 1.03 -8.91 14.15
CA GLY A 84 0.33 -8.13 15.17
C GLY A 84 -0.14 -6.74 14.71
N GLU A 85 0.09 -6.35 13.45
CA GLU A 85 -0.28 -5.05 12.92
C GLU A 85 -1.21 -5.17 11.69
N THR A 86 -2.44 -4.69 11.83
CA THR A 86 -3.43 -4.77 10.74
C THR A 86 -3.11 -3.78 9.63
N GLY A 87 -2.92 -4.27 8.41
CA GLY A 87 -2.70 -3.42 7.24
C GLY A 87 -1.29 -2.85 7.11
N THR A 88 -0.35 -3.30 7.94
CA THR A 88 1.06 -2.91 7.88
C THR A 88 1.88 -3.96 7.14
N TYR A 89 2.76 -3.49 6.26
CA TYR A 89 3.60 -4.32 5.42
C TYR A 89 5.05 -3.87 5.44
N THR A 90 5.95 -4.83 5.26
CA THR A 90 7.34 -4.58 4.90
C THR A 90 7.54 -4.95 3.45
N TRP A 91 7.86 -3.94 2.64
CA TRP A 91 8.29 -4.09 1.26
C TRP A 91 9.77 -4.43 1.20
N GLN A 92 10.13 -5.36 0.31
CA GLN A 92 11.51 -5.69 -0.03
C GLN A 92 11.66 -5.80 -1.55
N GLY A 93 12.65 -5.11 -2.12
CA GLY A 93 12.95 -5.21 -3.54
C GLY A 93 13.51 -6.58 -3.94
N LYS A 94 13.37 -6.92 -5.21
CA LYS A 94 13.94 -8.13 -5.82
C LYS A 94 15.05 -7.74 -6.82
N GLY A 95 15.84 -8.74 -7.23
CA GLY A 95 16.96 -8.55 -8.17
C GLY A 95 17.99 -7.53 -7.66
N LEU A 96 18.25 -6.49 -8.45
CA LEU A 96 19.18 -5.41 -8.11
C LEU A 96 18.70 -4.52 -6.94
N LEU A 97 17.41 -4.60 -6.58
CA LEU A 97 16.81 -3.79 -5.53
C LEU A 97 16.68 -4.52 -4.19
N ARG A 98 17.34 -5.68 -4.01
CA ARG A 98 17.27 -6.47 -2.77
C ARG A 98 17.70 -5.73 -1.50
N VAL A 99 18.51 -4.69 -1.64
CA VAL A 99 18.95 -3.83 -0.53
C VAL A 99 17.94 -2.74 -0.16
N ALA A 100 16.98 -2.47 -1.05
CA ALA A 100 15.93 -1.51 -0.77
C ALA A 100 14.79 -2.21 -0.01
N SER A 101 14.40 -1.62 1.11
CA SER A 101 13.25 -2.03 1.90
C SER A 101 12.50 -0.80 2.38
N GLY A 102 11.23 -1.00 2.75
CA GLY A 102 10.40 0.07 3.28
C GLY A 102 9.20 -0.50 4.02
N ARG A 103 8.86 0.12 5.14
CA ARG A 103 7.64 -0.21 5.87
C ARG A 103 6.53 0.75 5.46
N TRP A 104 5.32 0.24 5.28
CA TRP A 104 4.16 1.04 4.91
C TRP A 104 2.88 0.44 5.50
N GLU A 105 1.82 1.24 5.60
CA GLU A 105 0.54 0.81 6.12
C GLU A 105 -0.61 1.36 5.28
N VAL A 106 -1.73 0.62 5.24
CA VAL A 106 -2.98 1.09 4.64
C VAL A 106 -3.74 1.92 5.68
N LEU A 107 -3.75 3.24 5.50
CA LEU A 107 -4.46 4.15 6.41
C LEU A 107 -5.97 4.16 6.20
N SER A 108 -6.41 4.04 4.94
CA SER A 108 -7.83 4.04 4.56
C SER A 108 -8.01 3.49 3.15
N PHE A 109 -9.22 3.03 2.86
CA PHE A 109 -9.65 2.66 1.52
C PHE A 109 -11.13 2.98 1.35
N THR A 110 -11.57 3.11 0.10
CA THR A 110 -12.99 3.19 -0.24
C THR A 110 -13.29 1.99 -1.12
N ALA A 111 -14.17 1.11 -0.67
CA ALA A 111 -14.67 0.03 -1.50
C ALA A 111 -15.40 0.64 -2.70
N ARG A 112 -15.22 0.07 -3.89
CA ARG A 112 -16.10 0.41 -5.02
C ARG A 112 -17.48 -0.14 -4.70
N GLU A 113 -18.48 0.72 -4.60
CA GLU A 113 -19.87 0.28 -4.71
C GLU A 113 -20.05 -0.31 -6.10
N GLY A 114 -20.60 -1.52 -6.17
CA GLY A 114 -20.89 -2.24 -7.41
C GLY A 114 -22.13 -1.69 -8.11
#